data_AF-A0A0L8VS24-F1
#
_entry.id   AF-A0A0L8VS24-F1
#
_cell.length_a   1.000
_cell.length_b   1.000
_cell.length_c   1.000
_cell.angle_alpha   90.00
_cell.angle_beta   90.00
_cell.angle_gamma   90.00
#
_symmetry.space_group_name_H-M   'P 1'
#
loop_
_entity.id
_entity.type
_entity.pdbx_description
1 polymer ?
#
loop_
_entity_poly.entity_id
_entity_poly.type
_entity_poly.pdbx_seq_one_letter_code
_entity_poly.pdbx_strand_id
1 'polypeptide(L)'
;MRVRKRQSRRTSTKLKEGIKKKASAHRKKEKKMAKKDVTWRSRSKKDPGIPSNFPYKAKILEEIEAKKMKDLEERELAKQQRLEARKAAKEQGVDAMDEDMIEDDENGLAALVESAQQAAAEYEGTPSNDADVRDDELDVIDYNIDFYGEDVEGESELEKSRKAYDKIFKSVIDASDVILYVLDARDPEGTRSRKVEEAVLQSQGKRLILILNKVDLIPPHVLEQWLNYLKSSFPTIPLRASSGAVNGTSFNRKLSQTTTASALLESLKTYSNNSNLKRSIVVGVIGYPNVGKSSVINALLARRGGQSKACPVGNEAGVTTSLREIKIDNKLKILDSPGICFPSENKKRSKVEHEAELALLNALPAKHIVDPYPAVLMLVKRLAKSDEMTESFKKLYEIPPIPANDADTFTKHFLIHVARKRGRLGKGGIPNLASAGLSVLNDWRDGKILGWVLPNTSAAASQQDKQNLSTINTGTKQAPIAANESTIVSEWSKEFDLDGLFSSLDKAIDASKDQDTMME
;
A
#
# COMPACT_ATOMS: atom_id res chain seq x y z
N MET A 1 -50.78 -41.14 4.49
CA MET A 1 -49.68 -40.20 4.19
C MET A 1 -50.13 -39.21 3.13
N ARG A 2 -50.09 -37.90 3.41
CA ARG A 2 -50.50 -36.86 2.45
C ARG A 2 -49.35 -36.61 1.45
N VAL A 3 -49.50 -37.10 0.22
CA VAL A 3 -48.49 -36.94 -0.83
C VAL A 3 -48.49 -35.50 -1.35
N ARG A 4 -47.32 -34.86 -1.34
CA ARG A 4 -47.12 -33.48 -1.83
C ARG A 4 -47.06 -33.44 -3.35
N LYS A 5 -47.46 -32.32 -3.95
CA LYS A 5 -47.42 -32.10 -5.39
C LYS A 5 -45.97 -32.15 -5.89
N ARG A 6 -45.67 -33.09 -6.78
CA ARG A 6 -44.35 -33.26 -7.40
C ARG A 6 -44.13 -32.20 -8.48
N GLN A 7 -42.98 -31.54 -8.47
CA GLN A 7 -42.63 -30.57 -9.50
C GLN A 7 -42.50 -31.23 -10.88
N SER A 8 -43.00 -30.55 -11.90
CA SER A 8 -42.93 -31.02 -13.28
C SER A 8 -41.49 -30.98 -13.80
N ARG A 9 -41.06 -32.05 -14.47
CA ARG A 9 -39.76 -32.10 -15.18
C ARG A 9 -39.84 -31.51 -16.59
N ARG A 10 -41.03 -31.06 -17.03
CA ARG A 10 -41.22 -30.46 -18.35
C ARG A 10 -40.63 -29.05 -18.35
N THR A 11 -39.59 -28.84 -19.15
CA THR A 11 -38.93 -27.52 -19.26
C THR A 11 -39.66 -26.62 -20.25
N SER A 12 -39.95 -25.39 -19.85
CA SER A 12 -40.43 -24.36 -20.78
C SER A 12 -39.35 -24.05 -21.84
N THR A 13 -39.78 -23.79 -23.07
CA THR A 13 -38.90 -23.35 -24.17
C THR A 13 -38.14 -22.08 -23.80
N LYS A 14 -38.79 -21.15 -23.07
CA LYS A 14 -38.16 -19.93 -22.54
C LYS A 14 -36.99 -20.23 -21.60
N LEU A 15 -37.13 -21.24 -20.73
CA LEU A 15 -36.06 -21.68 -19.83
C LEU A 15 -34.91 -22.33 -20.60
N LYS A 16 -35.23 -23.19 -21.59
CA LYS A 16 -34.23 -23.86 -22.43
C LYS A 16 -33.38 -22.86 -23.21
N GLU A 17 -34.01 -21.87 -23.86
CA GLU A 17 -33.30 -20.82 -24.60
C GLU A 17 -32.53 -19.87 -23.68
N GLY A 18 -33.06 -19.58 -22.48
CA GLY A 18 -32.34 -18.84 -21.45
C GLY A 18 -31.05 -19.54 -20.97
N ILE A 19 -31.09 -20.87 -20.79
CA ILE A 19 -29.92 -21.67 -20.41
C ILE A 19 -28.87 -21.67 -21.53
N LYS A 20 -29.28 -21.84 -22.79
CA LYS A 20 -28.34 -21.77 -23.93
C LYS A 20 -27.62 -20.43 -24.01
N LYS A 21 -28.35 -19.31 -23.86
CA LYS A 21 -27.76 -17.96 -23.85
C LYS A 21 -26.82 -17.75 -22.66
N LYS A 22 -27.19 -18.23 -21.47
CA LYS A 22 -26.30 -18.18 -20.29
C LYS A 22 -25.03 -19.01 -20.49
N ALA A 23 -25.14 -20.21 -21.04
CA ALA A 23 -23.98 -21.08 -21.29
C ALA A 23 -23.04 -20.48 -22.34
N SER A 24 -23.56 -19.89 -23.42
CA SER A 24 -22.71 -19.26 -24.44
C SER A 24 -22.01 -18.01 -23.90
N ALA A 25 -22.73 -17.19 -23.12
CA ALA A 25 -22.15 -16.03 -22.44
C ALA A 25 -21.06 -16.43 -21.44
N HIS A 26 -21.28 -17.51 -20.67
CA HIS A 26 -20.30 -18.05 -19.74
C HIS A 26 -19.03 -18.52 -20.46
N ARG A 27 -19.16 -19.31 -21.54
CA ARG A 27 -17.99 -19.76 -22.34
C ARG A 27 -17.24 -18.59 -22.97
N LYS A 28 -17.94 -17.56 -23.45
CA LYS A 28 -17.28 -16.33 -23.93
C LYS A 28 -16.52 -15.62 -22.82
N LYS A 29 -17.10 -15.54 -21.62
CA LYS A 29 -16.44 -14.95 -20.45
C LYS A 29 -15.21 -15.77 -20.04
N GLU A 30 -15.30 -17.09 -20.00
CA GLU A 30 -14.15 -17.96 -19.72
C GLU A 30 -13.06 -17.84 -20.78
N LYS A 31 -13.39 -17.78 -22.07
CA LYS A 31 -12.39 -17.56 -23.13
C LYS A 31 -11.66 -16.22 -22.97
N LYS A 32 -12.34 -15.18 -22.48
CA LYS A 32 -11.73 -13.89 -22.14
C LYS A 32 -10.85 -13.98 -20.89
N MET A 33 -11.29 -14.69 -19.86
CA MET A 33 -10.51 -14.90 -18.63
C MET A 33 -9.28 -15.77 -18.88
N ALA A 34 -9.39 -16.82 -19.69
CA ALA A 34 -8.30 -17.73 -20.06
C ALA A 34 -7.18 -17.01 -20.82
N LYS A 35 -7.49 -15.96 -21.61
CA LYS A 35 -6.48 -15.10 -22.23
C LYS A 35 -5.72 -14.23 -21.21
N LYS A 36 -6.30 -13.99 -20.03
CA LYS A 36 -5.69 -13.21 -18.93
C LYS A 36 -5.02 -14.11 -17.89
N ASP A 37 -5.13 -15.43 -18.03
CA ASP A 37 -4.57 -16.40 -17.10
C ASP A 37 -3.07 -16.56 -17.40
N VAL A 38 -2.23 -16.13 -16.46
CA VAL A 38 -0.75 -16.07 -16.59
C VAL A 38 -0.11 -17.46 -16.54
N THR A 39 -0.90 -18.49 -16.22
CA THR A 39 -0.48 -19.90 -16.13
C THR A 39 0.00 -20.52 -17.45
N TRP A 40 -0.17 -19.83 -18.60
CA TRP A 40 0.44 -20.25 -19.87
C TRP A 40 1.95 -20.00 -19.96
N ARG A 41 2.56 -19.25 -19.03
CA ARG A 41 3.98 -18.86 -19.08
C ARG A 41 4.95 -19.84 -18.41
N SER A 42 4.49 -20.81 -17.61
CA SER A 42 5.36 -21.93 -17.25
C SER A 42 5.37 -22.93 -18.41
N ARG A 43 6.30 -22.74 -19.36
CA ARG A 43 6.52 -23.69 -20.47
C ARG A 43 6.89 -25.10 -20.00
N SER A 44 7.24 -25.28 -18.73
CA SER A 44 7.42 -26.59 -18.09
C SER A 44 6.15 -27.01 -17.34
N LYS A 45 5.56 -28.13 -17.75
CA LYS A 45 4.63 -28.86 -16.86
C LYS A 45 5.43 -29.30 -15.64
N LYS A 46 4.91 -29.01 -14.44
CA LYS A 46 5.50 -29.54 -13.20
C LYS A 46 5.37 -31.06 -13.23
N ASP A 47 6.47 -31.74 -13.50
CA ASP A 47 6.51 -33.20 -13.54
C ASP A 47 6.14 -33.73 -12.13
N PRO A 48 5.12 -34.58 -11.99
CA PRO A 48 4.79 -35.22 -10.71
C PRO A 48 5.93 -36.08 -10.14
N GLY A 49 6.98 -36.35 -10.92
CA GLY A 49 8.18 -37.06 -10.48
C GLY A 49 7.92 -38.54 -10.22
N ILE A 50 8.89 -39.21 -9.59
CA ILE A 50 8.78 -40.65 -9.29
C ILE A 50 7.94 -40.85 -8.01
N PRO A 51 6.78 -41.53 -8.09
CA PRO A 51 5.93 -41.79 -6.93
C PRO A 51 6.67 -42.53 -5.82
N SER A 52 6.35 -42.21 -4.56
CA SER A 52 7.05 -42.78 -3.38
C SER A 52 6.96 -44.30 -3.27
N ASN A 53 5.88 -44.89 -3.77
CA ASN A 53 5.59 -46.32 -3.58
C ASN A 53 6.26 -47.21 -4.65
N PHE A 54 7.10 -46.63 -5.52
CA PHE A 54 7.74 -47.38 -6.58
C PHE A 54 8.91 -48.22 -6.03
N PRO A 55 8.87 -49.57 -6.15
CA PRO A 55 9.80 -50.48 -5.46
C PRO A 55 11.26 -50.36 -5.91
N TYR A 56 11.50 -49.88 -7.13
CA TYR A 56 12.85 -49.69 -7.68
C TYR A 56 13.24 -48.22 -7.82
N LYS A 57 12.66 -47.33 -7.01
CA LYS A 57 12.94 -45.88 -7.04
C LYS A 57 14.42 -45.56 -6.90
N ALA A 58 15.15 -46.31 -6.07
CA ALA A 58 16.58 -46.12 -5.85
C ALA A 58 17.41 -46.37 -7.13
N LYS A 59 17.10 -47.45 -7.88
CA LYS A 59 17.79 -47.76 -9.14
C LYS A 59 17.58 -46.68 -10.21
N ILE A 60 16.36 -46.14 -10.30
CA ILE A 60 16.05 -45.06 -11.24
C ILE A 60 16.83 -43.79 -10.89
N LEU A 61 17.00 -43.49 -9.59
CA LEU A 61 17.80 -42.34 -9.17
C LEU A 61 19.29 -42.52 -9.51
N GLU A 62 19.85 -43.70 -9.28
CA GLU A 62 21.23 -44.04 -9.65
C GLU A 62 21.47 -43.94 -11.18
N GLU A 63 20.52 -44.42 -12.00
CA GLU A 63 20.59 -44.29 -13.46
C GLU A 63 20.54 -42.82 -13.92
N ILE A 64 19.72 -41.99 -13.27
CA ILE A 64 19.62 -40.55 -13.57
C ILE A 64 20.93 -39.84 -13.19
N GLU A 65 21.54 -40.17 -12.05
CA GLU A 65 22.82 -39.59 -11.63
C GLU A 65 23.97 -40.00 -12.55
N ALA A 66 24.05 -41.28 -12.92
CA ALA A 66 25.06 -41.77 -13.86
C ALA A 66 24.94 -41.08 -15.22
N LYS A 67 23.69 -40.86 -15.70
CA LYS A 67 23.45 -40.15 -16.95
C LYS A 67 23.84 -38.67 -16.86
N LYS A 68 23.52 -37.99 -15.75
CA LYS A 68 23.95 -36.60 -15.52
C LYS A 68 25.46 -36.44 -15.49
N MET A 69 26.19 -37.37 -14.86
CA MET A 69 27.65 -37.34 -14.81
C MET A 69 28.25 -37.46 -16.21
N LYS A 70 27.72 -38.37 -17.03
CA LYS A 70 28.15 -38.55 -18.42
C LYS A 70 27.85 -37.32 -19.28
N ASP A 71 26.64 -36.77 -19.17
CA ASP A 71 26.23 -35.58 -19.92
C ASP A 71 27.08 -34.35 -19.54
N LEU A 72 27.50 -34.25 -18.27
CA LEU A 72 28.40 -33.19 -17.78
C LEU A 72 29.81 -33.35 -18.36
N GLU A 73 30.36 -34.56 -18.32
CA GLU A 73 31.69 -34.88 -18.86
C GLU A 73 31.75 -34.61 -20.38
N GLU A 74 30.71 -35.00 -21.13
CA GLU A 74 30.60 -34.70 -22.56
C GLU A 74 30.52 -33.18 -22.84
N ARG A 75 29.81 -32.42 -21.99
CA ARG A 75 29.71 -30.96 -22.09
C ARG A 75 31.05 -30.26 -21.80
N GLU A 76 31.81 -30.75 -20.81
CA GLU A 76 33.13 -30.21 -20.49
C GLU A 76 34.15 -30.46 -21.61
N LEU A 77 34.15 -31.67 -22.18
CA LEU A 77 34.97 -32.01 -23.34
C LEU A 77 34.63 -31.15 -24.55
N ALA A 78 33.34 -30.93 -24.84
CA ALA A 78 32.90 -30.05 -25.93
C ALA A 78 33.36 -28.60 -25.71
N LYS A 79 33.32 -28.10 -24.47
CA LYS A 79 33.80 -26.75 -24.12
C LYS A 79 35.32 -26.63 -24.30
N GLN A 80 36.08 -27.65 -23.92
CA GLN A 80 37.54 -27.70 -24.13
C GLN A 80 37.88 -27.70 -25.62
N GLN A 81 37.21 -28.53 -26.42
CA GLN A 81 37.40 -28.57 -27.89
C GLN A 81 37.06 -27.24 -28.55
N ARG A 82 35.98 -26.56 -28.13
CA ARG A 82 35.61 -25.23 -28.65
C ARG A 82 36.67 -24.17 -28.31
N LEU A 83 37.29 -24.27 -27.15
CA LEU A 83 38.33 -23.35 -26.69
C LEU A 83 39.68 -23.58 -27.37
N GLU A 84 40.05 -24.84 -27.63
CA GLU A 84 41.20 -25.21 -28.47
C GLU A 84 41.00 -24.78 -29.93
N ALA A 85 39.81 -25.01 -30.51
CA ALA A 85 39.49 -24.55 -31.84
C ALA A 85 39.56 -23.02 -31.97
N ARG A 86 39.10 -22.29 -30.94
CA ARG A 86 39.22 -20.83 -30.86
C ARG A 86 40.68 -20.38 -30.75
N LYS A 87 41.53 -21.08 -29.99
CA LYS A 87 42.98 -20.80 -29.92
C LYS A 87 43.67 -21.05 -31.27
N ALA A 88 43.38 -22.18 -31.91
CA ALA A 88 43.91 -22.51 -33.24
C ALA A 88 43.49 -21.49 -34.31
N ALA A 89 42.24 -21.00 -34.27
CA ALA A 89 41.77 -19.94 -35.15
C ALA A 89 42.50 -18.60 -34.90
N LYS A 90 42.82 -18.29 -33.64
CA LYS A 90 43.59 -17.09 -33.26
C LYS A 90 45.06 -17.16 -33.69
N GLU A 91 45.67 -18.36 -33.70
CA GLU A 91 47.01 -18.58 -34.27
C GLU A 91 47.06 -18.51 -35.81
N GLN A 92 45.93 -18.79 -36.49
CA GLN A 92 45.82 -18.69 -37.95
C GLN A 92 45.52 -17.26 -38.46
N GLY A 93 45.49 -16.25 -37.58
CA GLY A 93 45.41 -14.84 -37.98
C GLY A 93 44.05 -14.39 -38.52
N VAL A 94 42.95 -15.06 -38.13
CA VAL A 94 41.59 -14.60 -38.42
C VAL A 94 41.07 -13.87 -37.18
N ASP A 95 40.97 -12.54 -37.26
CA ASP A 95 40.43 -11.69 -36.18
C ASP A 95 38.95 -12.02 -35.94
N ALA A 96 38.68 -12.81 -34.91
CA ALA A 96 37.35 -12.94 -34.32
C ALA A 96 37.23 -11.91 -33.19
N MET A 97 36.32 -10.97 -33.36
CA MET A 97 36.04 -9.86 -32.43
C MET A 97 35.90 -10.35 -30.98
N ASP A 98 36.55 -9.62 -30.08
CA ASP A 98 36.44 -9.77 -28.63
C ASP A 98 35.04 -9.34 -28.16
N GLU A 99 34.22 -10.29 -27.72
CA GLU A 99 33.13 -10.05 -26.76
C GLU A 99 33.38 -10.90 -25.51
N ASP A 100 33.77 -10.22 -24.44
CA ASP A 100 33.87 -10.79 -23.11
C ASP A 100 32.46 -11.07 -22.56
N MET A 101 32.11 -12.37 -22.56
CA MET A 101 31.47 -13.09 -21.45
C MET A 101 30.19 -12.48 -20.85
N ILE A 102 29.11 -12.51 -21.63
CA ILE A 102 27.76 -12.80 -21.13
C ILE A 102 27.35 -14.15 -21.76
N GLU A 103 27.59 -15.27 -21.09
CA GLU A 103 27.03 -16.57 -21.50
C GLU A 103 26.17 -17.11 -20.36
N ASP A 104 24.85 -17.10 -20.55
CA ASP A 104 24.00 -18.27 -20.23
C ASP A 104 22.58 -18.26 -20.84
N ASP A 105 22.28 -17.50 -21.91
CA ASP A 105 20.92 -17.53 -22.51
C ASP A 105 20.82 -17.45 -24.05
N GLU A 106 21.92 -17.64 -24.80
CA GLU A 106 21.89 -17.42 -26.26
C GLU A 106 21.68 -18.66 -27.15
N ASN A 107 21.52 -19.86 -26.59
CA ASN A 107 21.12 -21.03 -27.39
C ASN A 107 19.60 -21.10 -27.64
N GLY A 108 18.81 -20.23 -27.01
CA GLY A 108 17.37 -20.15 -27.24
C GLY A 108 16.99 -19.31 -28.46
N LEU A 109 17.76 -18.27 -28.77
CA LEU A 109 17.37 -17.23 -29.73
C LEU A 109 17.49 -17.68 -31.19
N ALA A 110 18.56 -18.41 -31.54
CA ALA A 110 18.78 -18.90 -32.91
C ALA A 110 17.70 -19.90 -33.36
N ALA A 111 17.33 -20.85 -32.49
CA ALA A 111 16.25 -21.80 -32.75
C ALA A 111 14.85 -21.13 -32.77
N LEU A 112 14.68 -20.03 -32.03
CA LEU A 112 13.43 -19.25 -32.02
C LEU A 112 13.26 -18.41 -33.29
N VAL A 113 14.36 -17.86 -33.82
CA VAL A 113 14.35 -17.09 -35.07
C VAL A 113 14.03 -18.01 -36.25
N GLU A 114 14.57 -19.22 -36.29
CA GLU A 114 14.29 -20.22 -37.33
C GLU A 114 12.83 -20.73 -37.24
N SER A 115 12.32 -20.97 -36.03
CA SER A 115 10.92 -21.35 -35.80
C SER A 115 9.94 -20.20 -36.10
N ALA A 116 10.30 -18.96 -35.80
CA ALA A 116 9.49 -17.78 -36.09
C ALA A 116 9.41 -17.50 -37.60
N GLN A 117 10.49 -17.74 -38.34
CA GLN A 117 10.51 -17.61 -39.81
C GLN A 117 9.66 -18.69 -40.49
N GLN A 118 9.68 -19.93 -39.99
CA GLN A 118 8.80 -21.00 -40.48
C GLN A 118 7.32 -20.72 -40.19
N ALA A 119 6.99 -20.23 -38.99
CA ALA A 119 5.62 -19.86 -38.64
C ALA A 119 5.11 -18.62 -39.40
N ALA A 120 6.00 -17.69 -39.77
CA ALA A 120 5.66 -16.54 -40.61
C ALA A 120 5.35 -16.95 -42.06
N ALA A 121 6.09 -17.93 -42.61
CA ALA A 121 5.84 -18.48 -43.93
C ALA A 121 4.50 -19.24 -44.04
N GLU A 122 4.01 -19.81 -42.94
CA GLU A 122 2.72 -20.52 -42.88
C GLU A 122 1.49 -19.60 -42.72
N TYR A 123 1.69 -18.30 -42.40
CA TYR A 123 0.60 -17.37 -42.08
C TYR A 123 0.24 -16.38 -43.22
N GLU A 124 0.97 -16.35 -44.34
CA GLU A 124 0.69 -15.49 -45.49
C GLU A 124 -0.48 -15.98 -46.37
N GLY A 125 -1.64 -16.24 -45.75
CA GLY A 125 -2.80 -16.75 -46.48
C GLY A 125 -4.15 -16.49 -45.83
N THR A 126 -4.53 -15.22 -45.59
CA THR A 126 -5.89 -14.63 -45.84
C THR A 126 -6.07 -13.28 -45.11
N PRO A 127 -6.55 -12.21 -45.78
CA PRO A 127 -6.90 -10.95 -45.12
C PRO A 127 -8.39 -10.91 -44.79
N SER A 128 -8.73 -10.59 -43.53
CA SER A 128 -10.10 -10.18 -43.17
C SER A 128 -10.07 -8.91 -42.34
N ASN A 129 -10.60 -7.84 -42.94
CA ASN A 129 -11.01 -6.59 -42.31
C ASN A 129 -11.88 -6.85 -41.08
N ASP A 130 -11.58 -6.19 -39.97
CA ASP A 130 -12.63 -5.71 -39.06
C ASP A 130 -12.18 -4.44 -38.35
N ALA A 131 -13.09 -3.47 -38.38
CA ALA A 131 -12.89 -2.07 -38.11
C ALA A 131 -12.74 -1.72 -36.62
N ASP A 132 -11.97 -0.65 -36.38
CA ASP A 132 -11.74 0.02 -35.10
C ASP A 132 -13.03 0.41 -34.37
N VAL A 133 -13.17 -0.10 -33.14
CA VAL A 133 -13.95 0.55 -32.08
C VAL A 133 -12.97 0.88 -30.96
N ARG A 134 -12.60 2.16 -30.86
CA ARG A 134 -11.81 2.73 -29.76
C ARG A 134 -12.64 2.74 -28.48
N ASP A 135 -12.38 1.79 -27.58
CA ASP A 135 -12.71 1.90 -26.17
C ASP A 135 -11.46 2.48 -25.48
N ASP A 136 -11.58 3.67 -24.88
CA ASP A 136 -10.54 4.28 -24.04
C ASP A 136 -10.41 3.47 -22.73
N GLU A 137 -9.84 2.27 -22.81
CA GLU A 137 -9.40 1.48 -21.65
C GLU A 137 -8.27 2.28 -20.96
N LEU A 138 -8.37 2.48 -19.65
CA LEU A 138 -7.29 3.13 -18.90
C LEU A 138 -6.02 2.28 -19.04
N ASP A 139 -4.98 2.82 -19.67
CA ASP A 139 -3.66 2.19 -19.75
C ASP A 139 -3.07 2.07 -18.34
N VAL A 140 -3.33 0.93 -17.68
CA VAL A 140 -2.68 0.54 -16.42
C VAL A 140 -1.53 -0.38 -16.78
N ILE A 141 -0.31 0.08 -16.56
CA ILE A 141 0.90 -0.71 -16.79
C ILE A 141 1.33 -1.27 -15.44
N ASP A 142 1.18 -2.59 -15.27
CA ASP A 142 1.69 -3.32 -14.11
C ASP A 142 3.15 -3.69 -14.37
N TYR A 143 4.07 -3.15 -13.56
CA TYR A 143 5.47 -3.61 -13.57
C TYR A 143 5.58 -4.84 -12.68
N ASN A 144 5.66 -6.02 -13.30
CA ASN A 144 6.07 -7.25 -12.61
C ASN A 144 7.58 -7.19 -12.38
N ILE A 145 7.97 -6.57 -11.26
CA ILE A 145 9.32 -6.68 -10.75
C ILE A 145 9.28 -7.79 -9.69
N ASP A 146 10.01 -8.88 -9.90
CA ASP A 146 10.18 -9.93 -8.89
C ASP A 146 11.05 -9.38 -7.75
N PHE A 147 10.40 -8.74 -6.78
CA PHE A 147 11.05 -8.17 -5.60
C PHE A 147 11.54 -9.23 -4.60
N TYR A 148 11.14 -10.49 -4.78
CA TYR A 148 11.47 -11.64 -3.93
C TYR A 148 12.36 -12.68 -4.64
N GLY A 149 12.95 -12.34 -5.79
CA GLY A 149 13.57 -13.32 -6.71
C GLY A 149 15.04 -13.69 -6.49
N GLU A 150 15.73 -13.10 -5.51
CA GLU A 150 17.15 -13.42 -5.24
C GLU A 150 17.33 -13.70 -3.74
N ASP A 151 17.10 -14.96 -3.37
CA ASP A 151 17.37 -15.47 -2.04
C ASP A 151 18.89 -15.62 -1.84
N VAL A 152 19.49 -14.73 -1.06
CA VAL A 152 20.81 -14.99 -0.46
C VAL A 152 20.59 -15.83 0.79
N GLU A 153 21.16 -17.04 0.82
CA GLU A 153 21.09 -17.94 1.97
C GLU A 153 21.75 -17.29 3.20
N GLY A 154 20.99 -17.11 4.30
CA GLY A 154 21.51 -16.66 5.60
C GLY A 154 20.88 -15.38 6.19
N GLU A 155 20.05 -14.64 5.45
CA GLU A 155 19.43 -13.41 5.95
C GLU A 155 18.13 -13.65 6.72
N SER A 156 17.89 -12.86 7.78
CA SER A 156 16.63 -12.93 8.52
C SER A 156 15.45 -12.50 7.65
N GLU A 157 14.27 -13.12 7.82
CA GLU A 157 13.02 -12.77 7.12
C GLU A 157 12.68 -11.26 7.18
N LEU A 158 13.10 -10.60 8.26
CA LEU A 158 12.98 -9.15 8.46
C LEU A 158 13.92 -8.34 7.55
N GLU A 159 15.15 -8.79 7.34
CA GLU A 159 16.11 -8.13 6.46
C GLU A 159 15.76 -8.32 4.98
N LYS A 160 15.30 -9.51 4.61
CA LYS A 160 14.76 -9.78 3.26
C LYS A 160 13.61 -8.83 2.92
N SER A 161 12.67 -8.68 3.86
CA SER A 161 11.54 -7.75 3.73
C SER A 161 12.03 -6.30 3.60
N ARG A 162 12.99 -5.87 4.43
CA ARG A 162 13.55 -4.50 4.39
C ARG A 162 14.25 -4.18 3.08
N LYS A 163 15.05 -5.10 2.53
CA LYS A 163 15.72 -4.90 1.24
C LYS A 163 14.72 -4.80 0.09
N ALA A 164 13.70 -5.64 0.08
CA ALA A 164 12.61 -5.55 -0.89
C ALA A 164 11.90 -4.19 -0.80
N TYR A 165 11.65 -3.69 0.42
CA TYR A 165 11.07 -2.36 0.64
C TYR A 165 11.95 -1.22 0.14
N ASP A 166 13.26 -1.26 0.43
CA ASP A 166 14.19 -0.22 -0.01
C ASP A 166 14.32 -0.21 -1.54
N LYS A 167 14.27 -1.38 -2.19
CA LYS A 167 14.27 -1.50 -3.66
C LYS A 167 13.01 -0.87 -4.27
N ILE A 168 11.83 -1.18 -3.73
CA ILE A 168 10.56 -0.57 -4.16
C ILE A 168 10.61 0.94 -3.95
N PHE A 169 11.01 1.39 -2.76
CA PHE A 169 11.07 2.81 -2.40
C PHE A 169 11.98 3.59 -3.35
N LYS A 170 13.21 3.11 -3.59
CA LYS A 170 14.15 3.73 -4.52
C LYS A 170 13.60 3.77 -5.94
N SER A 171 13.02 2.67 -6.43
CA SER A 171 12.42 2.64 -7.77
C SER A 171 11.29 3.66 -7.94
N VAL A 172 10.45 3.87 -6.92
CA VAL A 172 9.37 4.87 -6.93
C VAL A 172 9.95 6.27 -6.93
N ILE A 173 10.93 6.54 -6.07
CA ILE A 173 11.59 7.82 -5.99
C ILE A 173 12.26 8.16 -7.32
N ASP A 174 12.98 7.22 -7.94
CA ASP A 174 13.72 7.45 -9.18
C ASP A 174 12.81 7.65 -10.40
N ALA A 175 11.67 6.97 -10.43
CA ALA A 175 10.67 7.15 -11.48
C ALA A 175 9.80 8.41 -11.32
N SER A 176 9.80 9.06 -10.14
CA SER A 176 8.85 10.14 -9.81
C SER A 176 9.48 11.53 -9.78
N ASP A 177 8.75 12.52 -10.29
CA ASP A 177 9.10 13.94 -10.20
C ASP A 177 8.52 14.58 -8.92
N VAL A 178 7.28 14.18 -8.58
CA VAL A 178 6.56 14.63 -7.39
C VAL A 178 6.19 13.41 -6.55
N ILE A 179 6.42 13.48 -5.25
CA ILE A 179 6.14 12.43 -4.30
C ILE A 179 5.02 12.89 -3.36
N LEU A 180 3.90 12.17 -3.40
CA LEU A 180 2.79 12.31 -2.46
C LEU A 180 3.01 11.32 -1.32
N TYR A 181 3.37 11.85 -0.15
CA TYR A 181 3.54 11.05 1.05
C TYR A 181 2.25 11.05 1.87
N VAL A 182 1.53 9.93 1.84
CA VAL A 182 0.22 9.78 2.48
C VAL A 182 0.35 9.36 3.94
N LEU A 183 -0.25 10.14 4.83
CA LEU A 183 -0.31 9.94 6.28
C LEU A 183 -1.77 9.68 6.73
N ASP A 184 -1.96 8.98 7.85
CA ASP A 184 -3.27 8.79 8.48
C ASP A 184 -3.53 9.91 9.51
N ALA A 185 -4.63 10.65 9.35
CA ALA A 185 -4.95 11.81 10.19
C ALA A 185 -5.10 11.49 11.69
N ARG A 186 -5.38 10.24 12.06
CA ARG A 186 -5.51 9.83 13.47
C ARG A 186 -4.17 9.78 14.20
N ASP A 187 -3.09 9.47 13.49
CA ASP A 187 -1.74 9.38 14.03
C ASP A 187 -0.69 9.71 12.95
N PRO A 188 -0.56 11.01 12.57
CA PRO A 188 0.31 11.41 11.46
C PRO A 188 1.78 11.08 11.73
N GLU A 189 2.29 11.38 12.93
CA GLU A 189 3.67 11.07 13.32
C GLU A 189 3.94 9.55 13.37
N GLY A 190 2.98 8.72 13.80
CA GLY A 190 3.12 7.26 13.76
C GLY A 190 3.21 6.69 12.33
N THR A 191 2.64 7.37 11.34
CA THR A 191 2.74 6.99 9.91
C THR A 191 3.83 7.73 9.15
N ARG A 192 4.63 8.54 9.85
CA ARG A 192 5.69 9.37 9.28
C ARG A 192 7.07 8.76 9.56
N SER A 193 7.98 8.85 8.61
CA SER A 193 9.37 8.40 8.74
C SER A 193 10.33 9.48 8.25
N ARG A 194 11.20 9.97 9.12
CA ARG A 194 12.19 11.01 8.79
C ARG A 194 13.19 10.57 7.74
N LYS A 195 13.57 9.29 7.74
CA LYS A 195 14.47 8.70 6.72
C LYS A 195 13.91 8.80 5.31
N VAL A 196 12.60 8.67 5.17
CA VAL A 196 11.92 8.79 3.88
C VAL A 196 11.99 10.21 3.39
N GLU A 197 11.74 11.17 4.28
CA GLU A 197 11.84 12.60 3.98
C GLU A 197 13.27 12.97 3.58
N GLU A 198 14.26 12.53 4.36
CA GLU A 198 15.69 12.75 4.07
C GLU A 198 16.11 12.13 2.73
N ALA A 199 15.70 10.89 2.44
CA ALA A 199 16.04 10.22 1.18
C ALA A 199 15.43 10.94 -0.04
N VAL A 200 14.21 11.48 0.10
CA VAL A 200 13.57 12.29 -0.95
C VAL A 200 14.27 13.63 -1.10
N LEU A 201 14.66 14.29 -0.01
CA LEU A 201 15.38 15.57 -0.04
C LEU A 201 16.79 15.45 -0.61
N GLN A 202 17.47 14.33 -0.37
CA GLN A 202 18.78 14.03 -0.98
C GLN A 202 18.69 13.82 -2.50
N SER A 203 17.51 13.43 -3.00
CA SER A 203 17.28 13.27 -4.43
C SER A 203 17.05 14.64 -5.09
N GLN A 204 17.96 15.06 -5.96
CA GLN A 204 17.86 16.35 -6.64
C GLN A 204 16.60 16.45 -7.53
N GLY A 205 15.94 17.62 -7.50
CA GLY A 205 14.84 17.94 -8.39
C GLY A 205 13.47 17.35 -8.03
N LYS A 206 13.37 16.55 -6.96
CA LYS A 206 12.11 15.92 -6.54
C LYS A 206 11.36 16.79 -5.54
N ARG A 207 10.03 16.81 -5.61
CA ARG A 207 9.17 17.56 -4.69
C ARG A 207 8.41 16.62 -3.77
N LEU A 208 8.40 16.90 -2.48
CA LEU A 208 7.67 16.14 -1.47
C LEU A 208 6.44 16.93 -0.99
N ILE A 209 5.26 16.30 -1.05
CA ILE A 209 3.99 16.85 -0.53
C ILE A 209 3.39 15.84 0.43
N LEU A 210 3.02 16.30 1.62
CA LEU A 210 2.31 15.47 2.60
C LEU A 210 0.82 15.48 2.31
N ILE A 211 0.21 14.30 2.26
CA ILE A 211 -1.23 14.13 2.11
C ILE A 211 -1.77 13.58 3.43
N LEU A 212 -2.52 14.41 4.15
CA LEU A 212 -3.17 13.99 5.39
C LEU A 212 -4.53 13.38 5.06
N ASN A 213 -4.61 12.05 5.02
CA ASN A 213 -5.81 11.33 4.61
C ASN A 213 -6.67 10.90 5.82
N LYS A 214 -7.95 10.59 5.58
CA LYS A 214 -8.96 10.21 6.59
C LYS A 214 -9.30 11.34 7.58
N VAL A 215 -9.30 12.57 7.08
CA VAL A 215 -9.66 13.76 7.86
C VAL A 215 -11.08 13.72 8.42
N ASP A 216 -11.93 12.83 7.91
CA ASP A 216 -13.28 12.59 8.43
C ASP A 216 -13.31 11.84 9.78
N LEU A 217 -12.19 11.26 10.22
CA LEU A 217 -12.09 10.53 11.49
C LEU A 217 -11.63 11.39 12.68
N ILE A 218 -11.24 12.64 12.44
CA ILE A 218 -10.73 13.55 13.47
C ILE A 218 -11.55 14.86 13.53
N PRO A 219 -11.71 15.48 14.72
CA PRO A 219 -12.37 16.77 14.83
C PRO A 219 -11.66 17.89 14.06
N PRO A 220 -12.37 18.96 13.65
CA PRO A 220 -11.78 20.09 12.91
C PRO A 220 -10.64 20.78 13.64
N HIS A 221 -10.74 20.99 14.96
CA HIS A 221 -9.70 21.64 15.75
C HIS A 221 -8.39 20.84 15.78
N VAL A 222 -8.48 19.50 15.79
CA VAL A 222 -7.32 18.60 15.74
C VAL A 222 -6.67 18.66 14.36
N LEU A 223 -7.50 18.70 13.31
CA LEU A 223 -7.03 18.82 11.93
C LEU A 223 -6.22 20.11 11.74
N GLU A 224 -6.72 21.24 12.24
CA GLU A 224 -6.03 22.55 12.13
C GLU A 224 -4.67 22.53 12.85
N GLN A 225 -4.61 21.98 14.08
CA GLN A 225 -3.35 21.82 14.81
C GLN A 225 -2.33 20.98 14.03
N TRP A 226 -2.76 19.86 13.44
CA TRP A 226 -1.88 19.02 12.62
C TRP A 226 -1.45 19.69 11.32
N LEU A 227 -2.35 20.42 10.65
CA LEU A 227 -1.99 21.16 9.45
C LEU A 227 -0.95 22.23 9.77
N ASN A 228 -1.10 23.00 10.85
CA ASN A 228 -0.12 24.00 11.26
C ASN A 228 1.23 23.37 11.60
N TYR A 229 1.22 22.25 12.32
CA TYR A 229 2.44 21.51 12.65
C TYR A 229 3.14 20.95 11.41
N LEU A 230 2.41 20.29 10.51
CA LEU A 230 3.00 19.63 9.33
C LEU A 230 3.43 20.64 8.25
N LYS A 231 2.64 21.70 8.02
CA LYS A 231 2.96 22.79 7.08
C LYS A 231 4.26 23.50 7.44
N SER A 232 4.67 23.51 8.71
CA SER A 232 5.98 24.03 9.13
C SER A 232 7.17 23.25 8.55
N SER A 233 6.96 21.97 8.19
CA SER A 233 8.00 21.09 7.64
C SER A 233 7.86 20.90 6.12
N PHE A 234 6.66 20.58 5.65
CA PHE A 234 6.40 20.31 4.23
C PHE A 234 4.98 20.76 3.85
N PRO A 235 4.74 21.16 2.58
CA PRO A 235 3.41 21.43 2.08
C PRO A 235 2.47 20.26 2.38
N THR A 236 1.38 20.53 3.10
CA THR A 236 0.46 19.49 3.59
C THR A 236 -0.96 19.76 3.13
N ILE A 237 -1.58 18.77 2.50
CA ILE A 237 -2.94 18.86 1.95
C ILE A 237 -3.86 17.88 2.71
N PRO A 238 -4.95 18.36 3.33
CA PRO A 238 -5.98 17.50 3.91
C PRO A 238 -6.84 16.86 2.80
N LEU A 239 -7.07 15.55 2.90
CA LEU A 239 -7.81 14.79 1.89
C LEU A 239 -8.76 13.78 2.54
N ARG A 240 -9.95 13.65 1.95
CA ARG A 240 -10.88 12.56 2.25
C ARG A 240 -10.96 11.62 1.06
N ALA A 241 -10.12 10.60 1.02
CA ALA A 241 -10.03 9.74 -0.17
C ALA A 241 -11.06 8.60 -0.26
N SER A 242 -11.78 8.30 0.82
CA SER A 242 -12.75 7.20 0.88
C SER A 242 -14.03 7.64 1.58
N SER A 243 -15.16 7.05 1.18
CA SER A 243 -16.39 7.18 1.94
C SER A 243 -16.27 6.28 3.17
N GLY A 244 -16.29 6.89 4.37
CA GLY A 244 -16.17 6.18 5.64
C GLY A 244 -17.25 5.12 5.88
N ALA A 245 -17.17 4.41 7.00
CA ALA A 245 -18.13 3.36 7.33
C ALA A 245 -19.58 3.90 7.38
N VAL A 246 -20.53 3.08 6.90
CA VAL A 246 -21.96 3.44 6.74
C VAL A 246 -22.60 3.91 8.05
N ASN A 247 -22.04 3.51 9.20
CA ASN A 247 -22.51 3.85 10.56
C ASN A 247 -21.44 4.56 11.40
N GLY A 248 -20.42 5.16 10.78
CA GLY A 248 -19.35 5.87 11.49
C GLY A 248 -19.72 7.33 11.77
N THR A 249 -19.30 7.85 12.93
CA THR A 249 -19.30 9.29 13.18
C THR A 249 -18.26 9.94 12.28
N SER A 250 -18.70 10.72 11.28
CA SER A 250 -17.83 11.45 10.37
C SER A 250 -17.79 12.93 10.74
N PHE A 251 -16.60 13.42 11.00
CA PHE A 251 -16.27 14.84 11.09
C PHE A 251 -16.02 15.41 9.69
N ASN A 252 -15.86 16.74 9.61
CA ASN A 252 -15.39 17.41 8.39
C ASN A 252 -16.22 17.06 7.14
N ARG A 253 -17.55 16.91 7.27
CA ARG A 253 -18.43 16.52 6.16
C ARG A 253 -18.37 17.46 4.95
N LYS A 254 -17.99 18.73 5.19
CA LYS A 254 -17.77 19.77 4.17
C LYS A 254 -16.56 19.44 3.27
N LEU A 255 -15.53 18.76 3.79
CA LEU A 255 -14.41 18.22 3.02
C LEU A 255 -14.84 16.94 2.29
N SER A 256 -15.57 17.13 1.19
CA SER A 256 -15.96 16.04 0.31
C SER A 256 -14.74 15.46 -0.41
N GLN A 257 -14.82 14.17 -0.72
CA GLN A 257 -13.84 13.46 -1.56
C GLN A 257 -13.62 14.19 -2.89
N THR A 258 -14.71 14.70 -3.47
CA THR A 258 -14.69 15.38 -4.77
C THR A 258 -13.95 16.71 -4.73
N THR A 259 -14.12 17.49 -3.65
CA THR A 259 -13.56 18.84 -3.50
C THR A 259 -12.06 18.81 -3.21
N THR A 260 -11.67 17.95 -2.27
CA THR A 260 -10.27 17.83 -1.86
C THR A 260 -9.42 17.16 -2.95
N ALA A 261 -9.94 16.13 -3.61
CA ALA A 261 -9.26 15.51 -4.75
C ALA A 261 -9.17 16.45 -5.96
N SER A 262 -10.17 17.30 -6.21
CA SER A 262 -10.08 18.27 -7.32
C SER A 262 -9.01 19.33 -7.07
N ALA A 263 -8.92 19.86 -5.85
CA ALA A 263 -7.89 20.84 -5.50
C ALA A 263 -6.48 20.26 -5.68
N LEU A 264 -6.27 19.00 -5.26
CA LEU A 264 -5.00 18.30 -5.46
C LEU A 264 -4.69 18.08 -6.94
N LEU A 265 -5.67 17.62 -7.73
CA LEU A 265 -5.49 17.38 -9.16
C LEU A 265 -5.20 18.68 -9.93
N GLU A 266 -5.90 19.76 -9.61
CA GLU A 266 -5.68 21.08 -10.19
C GLU A 266 -4.28 21.59 -9.86
N SER A 267 -3.85 21.47 -8.61
CA SER A 267 -2.49 21.83 -8.18
C SER A 267 -1.42 21.07 -8.97
N LEU A 268 -1.62 19.76 -9.17
CA LEU A 268 -0.71 18.91 -9.96
C LEU A 268 -0.71 19.30 -11.46
N LYS A 269 -1.87 19.68 -12.01
CA LYS A 269 -1.98 20.14 -13.41
C LYS A 269 -1.32 21.49 -13.62
N THR A 270 -1.50 22.43 -12.69
CA THR A 270 -0.83 23.74 -12.71
C THR A 270 0.68 23.56 -12.66
N TYR A 271 1.17 22.72 -11.74
CA TYR A 271 2.58 22.34 -11.70
C TYR A 271 3.05 21.74 -13.04
N SER A 272 2.22 20.88 -13.64
CA SER A 272 2.55 20.24 -14.91
C SER A 272 2.61 21.18 -16.11
N ASN A 273 1.78 22.21 -16.13
CA ASN A 273 1.82 23.22 -17.18
C ASN A 273 2.97 24.22 -16.97
N ASN A 274 3.34 24.50 -15.72
CA ASN A 274 4.47 25.38 -15.39
C ASN A 274 5.82 24.68 -15.57
N SER A 275 5.87 23.36 -15.45
CA SER A 275 7.07 22.59 -15.75
C SER A 275 7.32 22.60 -17.27
N ASN A 276 8.48 23.10 -17.71
CA ASN A 276 8.92 23.05 -19.11
C ASN A 276 9.38 21.64 -19.53
N LEU A 277 8.68 20.59 -19.08
CA LEU A 277 9.00 19.21 -19.39
C LEU A 277 8.27 18.78 -20.68
N LYS A 278 9.04 18.27 -21.65
CA LYS A 278 8.47 17.68 -22.89
C LYS A 278 7.74 16.36 -22.62
N ARG A 279 8.05 15.69 -21.51
CA ARG A 279 7.42 14.44 -21.06
C ARG A 279 6.35 14.70 -20.00
N SER A 280 5.47 13.72 -19.79
CA SER A 280 4.51 13.74 -18.68
C SER A 280 5.22 13.72 -17.32
N ILE A 281 4.68 14.43 -16.34
CA ILE A 281 5.08 14.33 -14.94
C ILE A 281 4.59 13.02 -14.34
N VAL A 282 5.48 12.39 -13.58
CA VAL A 282 5.17 11.19 -12.82
C VAL A 282 5.04 11.55 -11.34
N VAL A 283 3.88 11.22 -10.77
CA VAL A 283 3.56 11.43 -9.36
C VAL A 283 3.60 10.10 -8.62
N GLY A 284 4.58 9.91 -7.75
CA GLY A 284 4.70 8.72 -6.92
C GLY A 284 3.89 8.85 -5.63
N VAL A 285 3.06 7.85 -5.32
CA VAL A 285 2.31 7.81 -4.05
C VAL A 285 2.99 6.84 -3.10
N ILE A 286 3.51 7.34 -1.97
CA ILE A 286 4.20 6.55 -0.95
C ILE A 286 3.53 6.66 0.42
N GLY A 287 3.81 5.69 1.31
CA GLY A 287 3.36 5.72 2.70
C GLY A 287 3.02 4.34 3.27
N TYR A 288 2.73 4.33 4.57
CA TYR A 288 2.43 3.10 5.33
C TYR A 288 1.29 2.29 4.69
N PRO A 289 1.21 0.96 4.90
CA PRO A 289 0.06 0.18 4.50
C PRO A 289 -1.23 0.75 5.12
N ASN A 290 -2.36 0.65 4.40
CA ASN A 290 -3.69 1.02 4.90
C ASN A 290 -3.92 2.49 5.30
N VAL A 291 -2.98 3.41 5.06
CA VAL A 291 -3.20 4.86 5.15
C VAL A 291 -4.17 5.38 4.08
N GLY A 292 -4.38 4.62 3.01
CA GLY A 292 -5.35 4.90 1.95
C GLY A 292 -4.75 5.35 0.61
N LYS A 293 -3.48 5.03 0.31
CA LYS A 293 -2.80 5.35 -0.97
C LYS A 293 -3.64 5.08 -2.22
N SER A 294 -4.05 3.83 -2.43
CA SER A 294 -4.88 3.45 -3.58
C SER A 294 -6.29 4.08 -3.55
N SER A 295 -6.79 4.49 -2.38
CA SER A 295 -8.02 5.29 -2.27
C SER A 295 -7.79 6.73 -2.75
N VAL A 296 -6.63 7.34 -2.45
CA VAL A 296 -6.26 8.68 -2.97
C VAL A 296 -6.25 8.66 -4.50
N ILE A 297 -5.64 7.62 -5.08
CA ILE A 297 -5.56 7.47 -6.54
C ILE A 297 -6.96 7.31 -7.14
N ASN A 298 -7.78 6.42 -6.58
CA ASN A 298 -9.15 6.25 -7.05
C ASN A 298 -10.00 7.52 -6.88
N ALA A 299 -9.78 8.32 -5.83
CA ALA A 299 -10.45 9.61 -5.64
C ALA A 299 -10.07 10.63 -6.72
N LEU A 300 -8.79 10.65 -7.14
CA LEU A 300 -8.32 11.48 -8.24
C LEU A 300 -8.91 11.03 -9.59
N LEU A 301 -9.05 9.73 -9.82
CA LEU A 301 -9.61 9.18 -11.07
C LEU A 301 -11.13 9.31 -11.19
N ALA A 302 -11.88 9.24 -10.09
CA ALA A 302 -13.35 9.26 -10.09
C ALA A 302 -13.96 10.51 -10.77
N ARG A 303 -13.18 11.60 -10.90
CA ARG A 303 -13.58 12.81 -11.62
C ARG A 303 -13.68 12.63 -13.14
N ARG A 304 -12.99 11.66 -13.74
CA ARG A 304 -12.93 11.48 -15.21
C ARG A 304 -14.11 10.71 -15.81
N GLY A 305 -15.18 10.47 -15.03
CA GLY A 305 -16.40 9.81 -15.51
C GLY A 305 -16.30 8.28 -15.65
N GLY A 306 -15.16 7.69 -15.34
CA GLY A 306 -14.97 6.24 -15.33
C GLY A 306 -15.54 5.61 -14.06
N GLN A 307 -16.53 4.72 -14.19
CA GLN A 307 -17.05 3.89 -13.10
C GLN A 307 -16.06 2.79 -12.63
N SER A 308 -14.85 2.75 -13.19
CA SER A 308 -13.86 1.72 -12.91
C SER A 308 -12.88 2.19 -11.83
N LYS A 309 -12.82 1.44 -10.72
CA LYS A 309 -11.75 1.59 -9.72
C LYS A 309 -10.46 1.06 -10.33
N ALA A 310 -9.50 1.94 -10.64
CA ALA A 310 -8.23 1.54 -11.25
C ALA A 310 -7.36 0.73 -10.29
N CYS A 311 -7.37 1.10 -9.00
CA CYS A 311 -6.61 0.38 -7.98
C CYS A 311 -7.54 -0.49 -7.11
N PRO A 312 -7.16 -1.75 -6.80
CA PRO A 312 -7.86 -2.53 -5.81
C PRO A 312 -7.73 -1.84 -4.45
N VAL A 313 -8.85 -1.72 -3.75
CA VAL A 313 -8.90 -1.15 -2.39
C VAL A 313 -9.51 -2.17 -1.46
N GLY A 314 -8.90 -2.34 -0.30
CA GLY A 314 -9.38 -3.29 0.70
C GLY A 314 -8.96 -2.89 2.10
N ASN A 315 -9.74 -3.37 3.07
CA ASN A 315 -9.45 -3.25 4.49
C ASN A 315 -8.50 -4.39 4.93
N GLU A 316 -7.50 -4.76 4.13
CA GLU A 316 -6.41 -5.64 4.55
C GLU A 316 -5.06 -5.06 4.08
N ALA A 317 -3.99 -5.26 4.87
CA ALA A 317 -2.64 -4.90 4.43
C ALA A 317 -2.20 -5.86 3.32
N GLY A 318 -1.47 -5.37 2.33
CA GLY A 318 -0.96 -6.19 1.22
C GLY A 318 -1.91 -6.33 0.02
N VAL A 319 -2.96 -5.51 -0.09
CA VAL A 319 -3.84 -5.48 -1.28
C VAL A 319 -3.09 -5.00 -2.53
N THR A 320 -2.21 -4.00 -2.37
CA THR A 320 -1.33 -3.51 -3.45
C THR A 320 0.03 -4.17 -3.29
N THR A 321 0.33 -5.15 -4.16
CA THR A 321 1.57 -5.93 -4.14
C THR A 321 2.58 -5.52 -5.21
N SER A 322 2.11 -4.92 -6.31
CA SER A 322 2.92 -4.51 -7.46
C SER A 322 2.91 -2.99 -7.64
N LEU A 323 3.96 -2.47 -8.29
CA LEU A 323 4.00 -1.10 -8.78
C LEU A 323 3.11 -0.97 -10.00
N ARG A 324 2.25 0.05 -10.02
CA ARG A 324 1.30 0.28 -11.12
C ARG A 324 1.37 1.71 -11.59
N GLU A 325 1.57 1.90 -12.88
CA GLU A 325 1.54 3.21 -13.51
C GLU A 325 0.15 3.45 -14.11
N ILE A 326 -0.48 4.54 -13.70
CA ILE A 326 -1.85 4.91 -14.05
C ILE A 326 -1.79 6.27 -14.75
N LYS A 327 -2.13 6.28 -16.04
CA LYS A 327 -2.21 7.50 -16.82
C LYS A 327 -3.50 8.26 -16.52
N ILE A 328 -3.40 9.41 -15.86
CA ILE A 328 -4.56 10.28 -15.61
C ILE A 328 -4.82 11.18 -16.81
N ASP A 329 -3.77 11.80 -17.33
CA ASP A 329 -3.79 12.76 -18.43
C ASP A 329 -2.55 12.53 -19.32
N ASN A 330 -2.51 13.14 -20.50
CA ASN A 330 -1.34 13.03 -21.39
C ASN A 330 -0.08 13.64 -20.77
N LYS A 331 -0.23 14.62 -19.88
CA LYS A 331 0.88 15.25 -19.15
C LYS A 331 1.05 14.76 -17.71
N LEU A 332 0.16 13.91 -17.19
CA LEU A 332 0.15 13.50 -15.78
C LEU A 332 -0.05 11.99 -15.62
N LYS A 333 0.91 11.35 -14.98
CA LYS A 333 0.88 9.93 -14.62
C LYS A 333 1.03 9.77 -13.11
N ILE A 334 0.36 8.77 -12.55
CA ILE A 334 0.48 8.41 -11.13
C ILE A 334 1.08 7.01 -11.01
N LEU A 335 2.06 6.86 -10.14
CA LEU A 335 2.65 5.58 -9.78
C LEU A 335 2.11 5.13 -8.41
N ASP A 336 1.29 4.07 -8.39
CA ASP A 336 0.84 3.42 -7.15
C ASP A 336 1.95 2.50 -6.65
N SER A 337 2.33 2.67 -5.38
CA SER A 337 3.33 1.82 -4.74
C SER A 337 2.73 0.94 -3.65
N PRO A 338 3.26 -0.28 -3.46
CA PRO A 338 2.94 -1.10 -2.29
C PRO A 338 3.12 -0.31 -0.99
N GLY A 339 2.36 -0.67 0.05
CA GLY A 339 2.56 -0.05 1.36
C GLY A 339 3.91 -0.38 1.96
N ILE A 340 4.69 0.65 2.28
CA ILE A 340 6.05 0.50 2.80
C ILE A 340 6.01 0.75 4.31
N CYS A 341 6.38 -0.25 5.10
CA CYS A 341 6.57 -0.11 6.54
C CYS A 341 8.03 0.25 6.81
N PHE A 342 8.26 1.46 7.31
CA PHE A 342 9.61 1.86 7.69
C PHE A 342 9.90 1.30 9.09
N PRO A 343 10.99 0.54 9.28
CA PRO A 343 11.39 0.11 10.62
C PRO A 343 11.66 1.34 11.48
N SER A 344 10.98 1.44 12.61
CA SER A 344 11.21 2.51 13.58
C SER A 344 12.61 2.36 14.19
N GLU A 345 13.32 3.47 14.36
CA GLU A 345 14.68 3.48 14.93
C GLU A 345 14.73 3.25 16.45
N ASN A 346 13.58 3.16 17.11
CA ASN A 346 13.51 3.06 18.56
C ASN A 346 13.93 1.67 19.07
N LYS A 347 15.25 1.43 19.10
CA LYS A 347 15.91 0.24 19.70
C LYS A 347 15.53 -0.01 21.17
N LYS A 348 14.81 0.91 21.81
CA LYS A 348 14.37 0.83 23.21
C LYS A 348 13.04 0.08 23.41
N ARG A 349 12.29 -0.20 22.33
CA ARG A 349 10.97 -0.86 22.44
C ARG A 349 11.10 -2.36 22.31
N SER A 350 10.34 -3.09 23.12
CA SER A 350 10.28 -4.55 23.01
C SER A 350 9.67 -4.96 21.66
N LYS A 351 10.03 -6.15 21.14
CA LYS A 351 9.46 -6.69 19.90
C LYS A 351 7.93 -6.73 19.92
N VAL A 352 7.36 -7.06 21.09
CA VAL A 352 5.90 -7.11 21.33
C VAL A 352 5.26 -5.73 21.20
N GLU A 353 5.86 -4.70 21.77
CA GLU A 353 5.35 -3.32 21.64
C GLU A 353 5.44 -2.79 20.21
N HIS A 354 6.49 -3.16 19.48
CA HIS A 354 6.63 -2.78 18.07
C HIS A 354 5.55 -3.45 17.20
N GLU A 355 5.31 -4.74 17.39
CA GLU A 355 4.21 -5.46 16.71
C GLU A 355 2.84 -4.88 17.07
N ALA A 356 2.66 -4.48 18.33
CA ALA A 356 1.43 -3.83 18.80
C ALA A 356 1.18 -2.46 18.16
N GLU A 357 2.23 -1.64 18.03
CA GLU A 357 2.17 -0.35 17.33
C GLU A 357 1.84 -0.52 15.85
N LEU A 358 2.51 -1.47 15.17
CA LEU A 358 2.22 -1.78 13.77
C LEU A 358 0.79 -2.32 13.58
N ALA A 359 0.28 -3.12 14.52
CA ALA A 359 -1.12 -3.57 14.51
C ALA A 359 -2.09 -2.38 14.69
N LEU A 360 -1.79 -1.44 15.58
CA LEU A 360 -2.61 -0.24 15.82
C LEU A 360 -2.63 0.71 14.61
N LEU A 361 -1.49 0.85 13.92
CA LEU A 361 -1.34 1.60 12.67
C LEU A 361 -1.93 0.87 11.45
N ASN A 362 -2.50 -0.33 11.63
CA ASN A 362 -3.02 -1.19 10.56
C ASN A 362 -1.96 -1.57 9.52
N ALA A 363 -0.69 -1.62 9.90
CA ALA A 363 0.42 -1.98 9.02
C ALA A 363 0.54 -3.50 8.83
N LEU A 364 0.12 -4.29 9.82
CA LEU A 364 0.18 -5.75 9.80
C LEU A 364 -1.13 -6.39 9.33
N PRO A 365 -1.09 -7.44 8.49
CA PRO A 365 -2.25 -8.28 8.19
C PRO A 365 -2.77 -8.98 9.45
N ALA A 366 -4.08 -9.16 9.56
CA ALA A 366 -4.73 -9.82 10.70
C ALA A 366 -4.19 -11.23 11.00
N LYS A 367 -3.68 -11.93 9.97
CA LYS A 367 -3.08 -13.27 10.08
C LYS A 367 -1.76 -13.28 10.86
N HIS A 368 -1.03 -12.17 10.86
CA HIS A 368 0.28 -12.06 11.51
C HIS A 368 0.17 -11.48 12.93
N ILE A 369 -1.03 -11.06 13.35
CA ILE A 369 -1.28 -10.59 14.71
C ILE A 369 -1.48 -11.82 15.60
N VAL A 370 -0.40 -12.25 16.26
CA VAL A 370 -0.43 -13.40 17.19
C VAL A 370 -1.18 -13.04 18.47
N ASP A 371 -0.83 -11.89 19.08
CA ASP A 371 -1.49 -11.39 20.29
C ASP A 371 -1.99 -9.94 20.07
N PRO A 372 -3.31 -9.72 19.98
CA PRO A 372 -3.88 -8.38 19.85
C PRO A 372 -3.97 -7.64 21.18
N TYR A 373 -3.73 -8.30 22.32
CA TYR A 373 -3.91 -7.70 23.64
C TYR A 373 -3.04 -6.44 23.86
N PRO A 374 -1.72 -6.43 23.56
CA PRO A 374 -0.89 -5.25 23.75
C PRO A 374 -1.30 -4.08 22.86
N ALA A 375 -1.78 -4.36 21.64
CA ALA A 375 -2.28 -3.33 20.73
C ALA A 375 -3.56 -2.67 21.26
N VAL A 376 -4.47 -3.46 21.84
CA VAL A 376 -5.68 -2.93 22.50
C VAL A 376 -5.31 -2.14 23.75
N LEU A 377 -4.33 -2.59 24.54
CA LEU A 377 -3.85 -1.84 25.70
C LEU A 377 -3.29 -0.47 25.30
N MET A 378 -2.51 -0.40 24.21
CA MET A 378 -2.02 0.87 23.65
C MET A 378 -3.17 1.77 23.18
N LEU A 379 -4.18 1.19 22.52
CA LEU A 379 -5.38 1.92 22.11
C LEU A 379 -6.12 2.50 23.33
N VAL A 380 -6.38 1.69 24.36
CA VAL A 380 -7.05 2.15 25.59
C VAL A 380 -6.26 3.28 26.26
N LYS A 381 -4.93 3.14 26.39
CA LYS A 381 -4.06 4.20 26.94
C LYS A 381 -4.12 5.48 26.10
N ARG A 382 -4.29 5.37 24.78
CA ARG A 382 -4.45 6.51 23.87
C ARG A 382 -5.79 7.21 24.10
N LEU A 383 -6.88 6.45 24.15
CA LEU A 383 -8.23 6.98 24.35
C LEU A 383 -8.37 7.66 25.73
N ALA A 384 -7.72 7.11 26.76
CA ALA A 384 -7.72 7.67 28.11
C ALA A 384 -7.08 9.07 28.23
N LYS A 385 -6.40 9.57 27.19
CA LYS A 385 -5.82 10.93 27.20
C LYS A 385 -6.86 12.04 27.00
N SER A 386 -8.05 11.71 26.47
CA SER A 386 -9.13 12.67 26.26
C SER A 386 -10.43 12.09 26.82
N ASP A 387 -11.16 12.94 27.54
CA ASP A 387 -12.46 12.57 28.11
C ASP A 387 -13.48 12.30 27.01
N GLU A 388 -13.50 13.10 25.93
CA GLU A 388 -14.39 12.92 24.77
C GLU A 388 -14.20 11.55 24.10
N MET A 389 -12.94 11.16 23.86
CA MET A 389 -12.60 9.86 23.28
C MET A 389 -13.06 8.72 24.21
N THR A 390 -12.87 8.89 25.52
CA THR A 390 -13.22 7.90 26.54
C THR A 390 -14.74 7.71 26.65
N GLU A 391 -15.52 8.78 26.65
CA GLU A 391 -16.98 8.72 26.71
C GLU A 391 -17.57 8.07 25.46
N SER A 392 -17.09 8.48 24.27
CA SER A 392 -17.50 7.87 23.01
C SER A 392 -17.21 6.36 22.97
N PHE A 393 -16.02 5.95 23.45
CA PHE A 393 -15.64 4.55 23.55
C PHE A 393 -16.52 3.75 24.52
N LYS A 394 -16.83 4.31 25.71
CA LYS A 394 -17.73 3.68 26.69
C LYS A 394 -19.15 3.52 26.13
N LYS A 395 -19.64 4.52 25.41
CA LYS A 395 -20.96 4.51 24.76
C LYS A 395 -21.02 3.47 23.64
N LEU A 396 -19.99 3.37 22.81
CA LEU A 396 -19.93 2.43 21.68
C LEU A 396 -20.04 0.96 22.13
N TYR A 397 -19.36 0.61 23.22
CA TYR A 397 -19.35 -0.77 23.72
C TYR A 397 -20.40 -1.02 24.83
N GLU A 398 -21.10 0.02 25.29
CA GLU A 398 -21.96 0.01 26.49
C GLU A 398 -21.23 -0.65 27.66
N ILE A 399 -20.09 -0.06 28.03
CA ILE A 399 -19.22 -0.61 29.07
C ILE A 399 -19.86 -0.33 30.44
N PRO A 400 -20.12 -1.34 31.29
CA PRO A 400 -20.55 -1.11 32.66
C PRO A 400 -19.45 -0.42 33.47
N PRO A 401 -19.75 0.16 34.65
CA PRO A 401 -18.70 0.64 35.55
C PRO A 401 -17.80 -0.52 35.97
N ILE A 402 -16.57 -0.55 35.45
CA ILE A 402 -15.56 -1.56 35.77
C ILE A 402 -14.65 -0.98 36.85
N PRO A 403 -14.54 -1.60 38.03
CA PRO A 403 -13.54 -1.22 39.03
C PRO A 403 -12.17 -1.66 38.53
N ALA A 404 -11.36 -0.71 38.06
CA ALA A 404 -9.99 -0.96 37.63
C ALA A 404 -9.09 0.20 38.08
N ASN A 405 -8.01 -0.15 38.77
CA ASN A 405 -6.99 0.81 39.21
C ASN A 405 -5.94 1.08 38.11
N ASP A 406 -5.75 0.12 37.20
CA ASP A 406 -4.74 0.15 36.14
C ASP A 406 -5.36 -0.04 34.75
N ALA A 407 -4.71 0.56 33.73
CA ALA A 407 -5.11 0.40 32.33
C ALA A 407 -5.04 -1.06 31.84
N ASP A 408 -4.11 -1.85 32.36
CA ASP A 408 -3.99 -3.28 32.04
C ASP A 408 -5.21 -4.07 32.54
N THR A 409 -5.52 -3.91 33.83
CA THR A 409 -6.68 -4.54 34.48
C THR A 409 -7.98 -4.13 33.79
N PHE A 410 -8.15 -2.83 33.47
CA PHE A 410 -9.28 -2.35 32.69
C PHE A 410 -9.36 -3.03 31.33
N THR A 411 -8.25 -3.14 30.60
CA THR A 411 -8.20 -3.76 29.26
C THR A 411 -8.62 -5.22 29.29
N LYS A 412 -8.19 -6.00 30.30
CA LYS A 412 -8.63 -7.40 30.50
C LYS A 412 -10.14 -7.49 30.69
N HIS A 413 -10.69 -6.73 31.64
CA HIS A 413 -12.12 -6.75 31.94
C HIS A 413 -12.96 -6.25 30.76
N PHE A 414 -12.48 -5.22 30.06
CA PHE A 414 -13.09 -4.72 28.83
C PHE A 414 -13.17 -5.81 27.75
N LEU A 415 -12.06 -6.50 27.47
CA LEU A 415 -12.05 -7.57 26.46
C LEU A 415 -12.94 -8.75 26.85
N ILE A 416 -13.04 -9.08 28.14
CA ILE A 416 -13.98 -10.09 28.64
C ILE A 416 -15.43 -9.65 28.38
N HIS A 417 -15.77 -8.38 28.63
CA HIS A 417 -17.10 -7.82 28.36
C HIS A 417 -17.43 -7.89 26.87
N VAL A 418 -16.52 -7.44 26.00
CA VAL A 418 -16.70 -7.49 24.55
C VAL A 418 -16.84 -8.94 24.07
N ALA A 419 -16.05 -9.86 24.59
CA ALA A 419 -16.12 -11.27 24.25
C ALA A 419 -17.49 -11.88 24.59
N ARG A 420 -18.04 -11.57 25.77
CA ARG A 420 -19.38 -12.02 26.17
C ARG A 420 -20.48 -11.39 25.33
N LYS A 421 -20.45 -10.07 25.14
CA LYS A 421 -21.47 -9.33 24.39
C LYS A 421 -21.51 -9.72 22.90
N ARG A 422 -20.35 -10.02 22.31
CA ARG A 422 -20.23 -10.43 20.89
C ARG A 422 -20.19 -11.93 20.66
N GLY A 423 -20.38 -12.75 21.70
CA GLY A 423 -20.36 -14.21 21.59
C GLY A 423 -19.01 -14.80 21.16
N ARG A 424 -17.89 -14.12 21.43
CA ARG A 424 -16.53 -14.62 21.19
C ARG A 424 -16.09 -15.51 22.35
N LEU A 425 -16.76 -16.64 22.49
CA LEU A 425 -16.51 -17.63 23.54
C LEU A 425 -15.81 -18.86 22.95
N GLY A 426 -14.84 -19.40 23.67
CA GLY A 426 -14.19 -20.66 23.38
C GLY A 426 -14.96 -21.86 23.93
N LYS A 427 -14.33 -23.03 23.90
CA LYS A 427 -14.87 -24.26 24.49
C LYS A 427 -15.14 -24.06 25.98
N GLY A 428 -16.27 -24.56 26.47
CA GLY A 428 -16.67 -24.41 27.87
C GLY A 428 -17.17 -23.01 28.26
N GLY A 429 -17.48 -22.13 27.31
CA GLY A 429 -17.98 -20.78 27.58
C GLY A 429 -16.92 -19.79 28.05
N ILE A 430 -15.64 -20.14 27.93
CA ILE A 430 -14.51 -19.29 28.34
C ILE A 430 -14.36 -18.13 27.34
N PRO A 431 -14.37 -16.85 27.78
CA PRO A 431 -14.18 -15.71 26.89
C PRO A 431 -12.84 -15.76 26.13
N ASN A 432 -12.88 -15.63 24.79
CA ASN A 432 -11.68 -15.61 23.96
C ASN A 432 -11.18 -14.17 23.75
N LEU A 433 -10.15 -13.78 24.52
CA LEU A 433 -9.57 -12.44 24.49
C LEU A 433 -8.92 -12.09 23.15
N ALA A 434 -8.25 -13.05 22.50
CA ALA A 434 -7.60 -12.81 21.22
C ALA A 434 -8.62 -12.49 20.11
N SER A 435 -9.70 -13.28 20.00
CA SER A 435 -10.75 -12.99 19.02
C SER A 435 -11.50 -11.70 19.33
N ALA A 436 -11.71 -11.37 20.61
CA ALA A 436 -12.32 -10.10 21.00
C ALA A 436 -11.40 -8.92 20.67
N GLY A 437 -10.10 -9.02 20.95
CA GLY A 437 -9.11 -8.00 20.64
C GLY A 437 -9.02 -7.72 19.15
N LEU A 438 -8.96 -8.75 18.30
CA LEU A 438 -8.98 -8.56 16.85
C LEU A 438 -10.28 -7.89 16.38
N SER A 439 -11.41 -8.19 17.02
CA SER A 439 -12.67 -7.52 16.72
C SER A 439 -12.66 -6.04 17.09
N VAL A 440 -12.00 -5.65 18.18
CA VAL A 440 -11.82 -4.25 18.59
C VAL A 440 -10.87 -3.52 17.63
N LEU A 441 -9.77 -4.15 17.22
CA LEU A 441 -8.85 -3.59 16.23
C LEU A 441 -9.54 -3.36 14.87
N ASN A 442 -10.45 -4.24 14.47
CA ASN A 442 -11.25 -4.03 13.25
C ASN A 442 -12.21 -2.84 13.39
N ASP A 443 -12.83 -2.63 14.56
CA ASP A 443 -13.67 -1.44 14.78
C ASP A 443 -12.86 -0.14 14.79
N TRP A 444 -11.64 -0.19 15.33
CA TRP A 444 -10.67 0.91 15.23
C TRP A 444 -10.33 1.19 13.77
N ARG A 445 -10.04 0.15 13.00
CA ARG A 445 -9.71 0.25 11.57
C ARG A 445 -10.84 0.85 10.75
N ASP A 446 -12.08 0.42 11.01
CA ASP A 446 -13.28 0.89 10.32
C ASP A 446 -13.67 2.32 10.71
N GLY A 447 -12.98 2.92 11.69
CA GLY A 447 -13.27 4.27 12.18
C GLY A 447 -14.55 4.36 13.03
N LYS A 448 -15.01 3.24 13.61
CA LYS A 448 -16.13 3.24 14.55
C LYS A 448 -15.71 3.75 15.93
N ILE A 449 -14.47 3.45 16.31
CA ILE A 449 -13.86 3.99 17.52
C ILE A 449 -13.30 5.36 17.19
N LEU A 450 -13.81 6.36 17.91
CA LEU A 450 -13.31 7.72 17.87
C LEU A 450 -11.95 7.78 18.58
N GLY A 451 -10.88 8.16 17.88
CA GLY A 451 -9.60 8.41 18.53
C GLY A 451 -8.54 9.05 17.64
N TRP A 452 -7.73 9.91 18.24
CA TRP A 452 -6.65 10.66 17.58
C TRP A 452 -5.48 10.95 18.54
N VAL A 453 -4.38 11.42 17.98
CA VAL A 453 -3.20 11.93 18.69
C VAL A 453 -3.09 13.43 18.45
N LEU A 454 -2.63 14.20 19.43
CA LEU A 454 -2.32 15.62 19.28
C LEU A 454 -0.82 15.81 18.98
N PRO A 455 -0.43 16.85 18.21
CA PRO A 455 0.98 17.12 17.96
C PRO A 455 1.75 17.43 19.26
N ASN A 456 3.02 17.05 19.33
CA ASN A 456 3.82 17.22 20.56
C ASN A 456 4.03 18.70 20.95
N THR A 457 3.89 19.64 20.00
CA THR A 457 3.98 21.08 20.26
C THR A 457 2.81 21.59 21.12
N SER A 458 1.62 20.99 21.02
CA SER A 458 0.52 21.35 21.93
C SER A 458 0.76 20.86 23.35
N ALA A 459 1.58 19.85 23.61
CA ALA A 459 1.92 19.47 24.99
C ALA A 459 2.77 20.54 25.70
N ALA A 460 3.62 21.26 24.97
CA ALA A 460 4.37 22.41 25.50
C ALA A 460 3.45 23.64 25.69
N ALA A 461 2.55 23.91 24.73
CA ALA A 461 1.59 25.02 24.83
C ALA A 461 0.54 24.79 25.95
N SER A 462 0.02 23.57 26.11
CA SER A 462 -0.93 23.22 27.17
C SER A 462 -0.30 23.19 28.57
N GLN A 463 1.04 23.04 28.66
CA GLN A 463 1.75 23.25 29.93
C GLN A 463 1.94 24.73 30.25
N GLN A 464 2.10 25.60 29.24
CA GLN A 464 2.15 27.05 29.41
C GLN A 464 0.79 27.63 29.83
N ASP A 465 -0.34 27.14 29.30
CA ASP A 465 -1.68 27.59 29.70
C ASP A 465 -2.05 27.20 31.14
N LYS A 466 -1.51 26.11 31.68
CA LYS A 466 -1.68 25.76 33.11
C LYS A 466 -0.75 26.54 34.04
N GLN A 467 0.36 27.08 33.54
CA GLN A 467 1.28 27.92 34.33
C GLN A 467 0.88 29.40 34.32
N ASN A 468 0.17 29.87 33.29
CA ASN A 468 -0.26 31.26 33.18
C ASN A 468 -1.48 31.65 34.06
N LEU A 469 -2.10 30.71 34.78
CA LEU A 469 -3.18 31.01 35.74
C LEU A 469 -2.70 31.20 37.19
N SER A 470 -1.41 31.06 37.46
CA SER A 470 -0.83 31.35 38.77
C SER A 470 0.59 31.85 38.58
N THR A 471 0.81 33.16 38.62
CA THR A 471 1.88 33.83 39.40
C THR A 471 1.81 35.33 39.13
N ILE A 472 1.49 36.10 40.18
CA ILE A 472 1.71 37.54 40.25
C ILE A 472 3.23 37.78 40.26
N ASN A 473 3.68 38.69 39.40
CA ASN A 473 5.06 39.15 39.26
C ASN A 473 5.82 39.33 40.59
N THR A 474 7.06 38.85 40.64
CA THR A 474 8.24 39.60 41.13
C THR A 474 9.53 38.84 40.81
N GLY A 475 10.52 39.52 40.23
CA GLY A 475 11.95 39.20 40.40
C GLY A 475 12.62 38.24 39.42
N THR A 476 13.40 38.83 38.51
CA THR A 476 14.67 38.34 37.92
C THR A 476 15.23 36.96 38.33
N LYS A 477 15.33 36.01 37.38
CA LYS A 477 16.60 35.41 36.92
C LYS A 477 16.43 34.22 35.94
N GLN A 478 17.26 34.29 34.89
CA GLN A 478 18.03 33.25 34.17
C GLN A 478 17.32 32.10 33.44
N ALA A 479 17.67 32.03 32.14
CA ALA A 479 17.37 30.98 31.19
C ALA A 479 18.13 29.67 31.46
N PRO A 480 17.67 28.56 30.86
CA PRO A 480 18.57 27.55 30.32
C PRO A 480 18.42 27.42 28.79
N ILE A 481 19.59 27.37 28.16
CA ILE A 481 19.88 27.05 26.77
C ILE A 481 19.84 25.53 26.59
N ALA A 482 19.16 25.02 25.55
CA ALA A 482 19.71 24.03 24.61
C ALA A 482 18.66 23.58 23.57
N ALA A 483 19.01 23.79 22.29
CA ALA A 483 18.88 22.88 21.15
C ALA A 483 18.32 23.55 19.87
N ASN A 484 19.19 23.53 18.84
CA ASN A 484 18.98 23.69 17.40
C ASN A 484 19.69 24.93 16.82
N GLU A 485 20.96 24.72 16.45
CA GLU A 485 21.71 25.62 15.56
C GLU A 485 21.05 25.63 14.18
N SER A 486 20.45 26.77 13.83
CA SER A 486 20.03 27.08 12.47
C SER A 486 21.22 27.71 11.72
N THR A 487 21.78 27.00 10.76
CA THR A 487 22.69 27.60 9.76
C THR A 487 21.92 28.60 8.90
N ILE A 488 22.31 29.87 8.96
CA ILE A 488 21.74 30.96 8.16
C ILE A 488 22.21 30.78 6.71
N VAL A 489 21.27 30.51 5.80
CA VAL A 489 21.52 30.51 4.35
C VAL A 489 21.33 31.93 3.84
N SER A 490 22.38 32.52 3.26
CA SER A 490 22.44 33.94 2.86
C SER A 490 21.78 34.25 1.51
N GLU A 491 21.29 33.25 0.79
CA GLU A 491 20.62 33.45 -0.51
C GLU A 491 19.31 32.65 -0.55
N TRP A 492 18.22 33.36 -0.78
CA TRP A 492 16.88 32.78 -0.93
C TRP A 492 16.76 32.13 -2.31
N SER A 493 16.27 30.89 -2.36
CA SER A 493 15.83 30.29 -3.62
C SER A 493 14.68 31.10 -4.23
N LYS A 494 14.60 31.17 -5.57
CA LYS A 494 13.52 31.88 -6.30
C LYS A 494 12.14 31.66 -5.68
N GLU A 495 11.46 32.78 -5.41
CA GLU A 495 10.13 32.84 -4.79
C GLU A 495 9.09 32.01 -5.56
N PHE A 496 8.25 31.34 -4.78
CA PHE A 496 7.10 30.57 -5.23
C PHE A 496 5.86 31.47 -5.13
N ASP A 497 5.07 31.55 -6.19
CA ASP A 497 3.73 32.18 -6.16
C ASP A 497 2.73 31.24 -5.44
N LEU A 498 2.64 31.37 -4.11
CA LEU A 498 1.83 30.52 -3.21
C LEU A 498 0.39 31.02 -3.09
N ASP A 499 0.13 32.28 -3.47
CA ASP A 499 -1.10 32.99 -3.14
C ASP A 499 -2.33 32.44 -3.89
N GLY A 500 -2.11 31.88 -5.09
CA GLY A 500 -3.15 31.16 -5.82
C GLY A 500 -3.47 29.77 -5.27
N LEU A 501 -2.49 29.08 -4.67
CA LEU A 501 -2.56 27.65 -4.33
C LEU A 501 -3.37 27.37 -3.05
N PHE A 502 -3.30 28.28 -2.07
CA PHE A 502 -3.90 28.09 -0.76
C PHE A 502 -5.18 28.90 -0.53
N SER A 503 -5.39 29.99 -1.28
CA SER A 503 -6.54 30.87 -1.05
C SER A 503 -7.90 30.21 -1.28
N SER A 504 -8.02 29.23 -2.19
CA SER A 504 -9.29 28.51 -2.41
C SER A 504 -9.59 27.48 -1.33
N LEU A 505 -8.55 26.82 -0.81
CA LEU A 505 -8.66 25.79 0.22
C LEU A 505 -8.80 26.42 1.61
N ASP A 506 -8.05 27.48 1.91
CA ASP A 506 -8.15 28.24 3.15
C ASP A 506 -9.51 28.95 3.22
N LYS A 507 -10.05 29.49 2.11
CA LYS A 507 -11.44 29.98 2.07
C LYS A 507 -12.48 28.90 2.35
N ALA A 508 -12.25 27.66 1.89
CA ALA A 508 -13.15 26.54 2.19
C ALA A 508 -13.07 26.09 3.66
N ILE A 509 -11.89 26.24 4.28
CA ILE A 509 -11.66 25.97 5.71
C ILE A 509 -12.29 27.10 6.55
N ASP A 510 -12.08 28.36 6.21
CA ASP A 510 -12.60 29.50 6.97
C ASP A 510 -14.12 29.66 6.83
N ALA A 511 -14.70 29.43 5.64
CA ALA A 511 -16.16 29.39 5.48
C ALA A 511 -16.84 28.26 6.29
N SER A 512 -16.07 27.26 6.72
CA SER A 512 -16.60 26.22 7.61
C SER A 512 -16.72 26.68 9.07
N LYS A 513 -15.91 27.68 9.49
CA LYS A 513 -15.88 28.25 10.84
C LYS A 513 -17.12 29.09 11.12
N ASP A 514 -17.51 29.97 10.20
CA ASP A 514 -18.56 30.98 10.44
C ASP A 514 -19.99 30.44 10.66
N GLN A 515 -20.26 29.19 10.31
CA GLN A 515 -21.61 28.61 10.45
C GLN A 515 -21.78 27.68 11.65
N ASP A 516 -20.69 27.14 12.21
CA ASP A 516 -20.79 26.28 13.39
C ASP A 516 -20.86 27.13 14.68
N THR A 517 -20.33 28.36 14.68
CA THR A 517 -20.54 29.37 15.74
C THR A 517 -21.95 29.95 15.79
N MET A 518 -22.78 29.71 14.77
CA MET A 518 -24.19 30.14 14.72
C MET A 518 -25.19 29.03 15.12
N MET A 519 -24.69 27.85 15.50
CA MET A 519 -25.51 26.71 15.94
C MET A 519 -25.11 26.14 17.32
N GLU A 520 -24.35 26.89 18.12
CA GLU A 520 -24.26 26.68 19.58
C GLU A 520 -25.33 27.47 20.34
#